data_AF-A0A1E5V3Y9-F1
#
_entry.id   AF-A0A1E5V3Y9-F1
#
_cell.length_a   1.000
_cell.length_b   1.000
_cell.length_c   1.000
_cell.angle_alpha   90.00
_cell.angle_beta   90.00
_cell.angle_gamma   90.00
#
_symmetry.space_group_name_H-M   'P 1'
#
loop_
_entity.id
_entity.type
_entity.pdbx_description
1 polymer ?
#
loop_
_entity_poly.entity_id
_entity_poly.type
_entity_poly.pdbx_seq_one_letter_code
_entity_poly.pdbx_strand_id
1 'polypeptide(L)'
;MQHFESLLLVEAGNKENKWRLFIFAGVSWAIWRTRNDWVFSNILVKSPKTIAYRALGFLQYWKQLGRSEEQLKMTWVLEKLQEGLMAW
;
A
#
# COMPACT_ATOMS: atom_id res chain seq x y z
N MET A 1 -7.50 8.65 -15.94
CA MET A 1 -8.00 9.12 -14.62
C MET A 1 -9.35 8.47 -14.28
N GLN A 2 -10.34 8.49 -15.17
CA GLN A 2 -11.65 7.86 -14.95
C GLN A 2 -11.63 6.35 -14.66
N HIS A 3 -10.69 5.60 -15.27
CA HIS A 3 -10.53 4.15 -15.02
C HIS A 3 -10.07 3.84 -13.57
N PHE A 4 -9.24 4.70 -13.00
CA PHE A 4 -8.74 4.57 -11.64
C PHE A 4 -9.84 4.85 -10.62
N GLU A 5 -10.65 5.88 -10.89
CA GLU A 5 -11.82 6.19 -10.06
C GLU A 5 -12.87 5.09 -10.13
N SER A 6 -13.15 4.53 -11.32
CA SER A 6 -14.08 3.40 -11.43
C SER A 6 -13.57 2.14 -10.69
N LEU A 7 -12.24 1.91 -10.66
CA LEU A 7 -11.66 0.77 -9.95
C LEU A 7 -11.76 0.91 -8.41
N LEU A 8 -11.73 2.15 -7.91
CA LEU A 8 -11.84 2.46 -6.48
C LEU A 8 -13.29 2.63 -6.03
N LEU A 9 -14.16 3.20 -6.86
CA LEU A 9 -15.52 3.64 -6.49
C LEU A 9 -16.62 2.62 -6.82
N VAL A 10 -16.48 1.77 -7.83
CA VAL A 10 -17.55 0.82 -8.25
C VAL A 10 -17.83 -0.26 -7.19
N GLU A 11 -16.92 -0.45 -6.22
CA GLU A 11 -16.99 -1.55 -5.25
C GLU A 11 -16.72 -1.11 -3.81
N ALA A 12 -16.91 0.17 -3.48
CA ALA A 12 -16.83 0.63 -2.09
C ALA A 12 -17.86 -0.06 -1.15
N GLY A 13 -18.88 -0.73 -1.72
CA GLY A 13 -19.84 -1.57 -1.00
C GLY A 13 -19.65 -3.10 -1.14
N ASN A 14 -18.72 -3.57 -1.99
CA ASN A 14 -18.54 -5.01 -2.22
C ASN A 14 -17.42 -5.58 -1.33
N LYS A 15 -17.71 -6.60 -0.52
CA LYS A 15 -16.74 -7.21 0.42
C LYS A 15 -15.47 -7.73 -0.25
N GLU A 16 -15.50 -7.98 -1.56
CA GLU A 16 -14.38 -8.54 -2.31
C GLU A 16 -13.24 -7.55 -2.59
N ASN A 17 -13.48 -6.23 -2.46
CA ASN A 17 -12.51 -5.20 -2.85
C ASN A 17 -11.64 -4.63 -1.73
N LYS A 18 -11.79 -5.14 -0.52
CA LYS A 18 -11.04 -4.70 0.66
C LYS A 18 -9.53 -4.70 0.44
N TRP A 19 -8.98 -5.68 -0.29
CA TRP A 19 -7.54 -5.80 -0.52
C TRP A 19 -6.98 -4.71 -1.46
N ARG A 20 -7.76 -4.24 -2.44
CA ARG A 20 -7.36 -3.13 -3.32
C ARG A 20 -7.30 -1.83 -2.56
N LEU A 21 -8.33 -1.57 -1.75
CA LEU A 21 -8.38 -0.41 -0.85
C LEU A 21 -7.25 -0.45 0.18
N PHE A 22 -6.94 -1.64 0.70
CA PHE A 22 -5.83 -1.85 1.62
C PHE A 22 -4.48 -1.44 0.99
N ILE A 23 -4.15 -1.94 -0.21
CA ILE A 23 -2.93 -1.54 -0.92
C ILE A 23 -2.94 -0.03 -1.19
N PHE A 24 -4.05 0.49 -1.73
CA PHE A 24 -4.15 1.91 -2.07
C PHE A 24 -3.96 2.81 -0.85
N ALA A 25 -4.54 2.46 0.30
CA ALA A 25 -4.36 3.17 1.55
C ALA A 25 -2.90 3.13 2.01
N GLY A 26 -2.23 1.98 1.93
CA GLY A 26 -0.82 1.88 2.34
C GLY A 26 0.14 2.65 1.43
N VAL A 27 -0.09 2.65 0.11
CA VAL A 27 0.70 3.45 -0.83
C VAL A 27 0.46 4.94 -0.62
N SER A 28 -0.80 5.36 -0.47
CA SER A 28 -1.17 6.75 -0.19
C SER A 28 -0.53 7.24 1.11
N TRP A 29 -0.54 6.41 2.16
CA TRP A 29 0.14 6.69 3.42
C TRP A 29 1.65 6.88 3.23
N ALA A 30 2.32 6.00 2.47
CA ALA A 30 3.77 6.10 2.24
C ALA A 30 4.15 7.37 1.47
N ILE A 31 3.36 7.76 0.48
CA ILE A 31 3.55 9.02 -0.27
C ILE A 31 3.36 10.21 0.66
N TRP A 32 2.26 10.24 1.42
CA TRP A 32 1.97 11.31 2.38
C TRP A 32 3.08 11.47 3.42
N ARG A 33 3.55 10.37 4.02
CA ARG A 33 4.69 10.38 4.96
C ARG A 33 5.96 10.90 4.32
N THR A 34 6.27 10.45 3.10
CA THR A 34 7.48 10.89 2.38
C THR A 34 7.43 12.39 2.07
N ARG A 35 6.28 12.90 1.64
CA ARG A 35 6.09 14.34 1.42
C ARG A 35 6.28 15.13 2.73
N ASN A 36 5.72 14.65 3.84
CA ASN A 36 5.84 15.33 5.13
C ASN A 36 7.29 15.32 5.64
N ASP A 37 8.00 14.20 5.54
CA ASP A 37 9.41 14.13 5.91
C ASP A 37 10.26 15.10 5.09
N TRP A 38 9.92 15.30 3.81
CA TRP A 38 10.58 16.28 2.97
C TRP A 38 10.28 17.72 3.41
N VAL A 39 9.01 18.06 3.65
CA VAL A 39 8.58 19.43 3.99
C VAL A 39 9.01 19.85 5.40
N PHE A 40 8.88 18.97 6.39
CA PHE A 40 9.07 19.32 7.80
C PHE A 40 10.45 18.93 8.34
N SER A 41 11.08 17.90 7.77
CA SER A 41 12.36 17.38 8.26
C SER A 41 13.49 17.57 7.24
N ASN A 42 13.21 18.15 6.06
CA ASN A 42 14.15 18.31 4.95
C ASN A 42 14.80 16.98 4.50
N ILE A 43 14.09 15.85 4.67
CA ILE A 43 14.58 14.53 4.28
C ILE A 43 14.07 14.22 2.88
N LEU A 44 14.93 14.38 1.88
CA LEU A 44 14.64 13.95 0.52
C LEU A 44 14.96 12.46 0.34
N VAL A 45 13.99 11.69 -0.15
CA VAL A 45 14.21 10.28 -0.48
C VAL A 45 15.18 10.14 -1.66
N LYS A 46 16.22 9.32 -1.49
CA LYS A 46 17.26 9.10 -2.50
C LYS A 46 16.80 8.23 -3.67
N SER A 47 15.77 7.41 -3.46
CA SER A 47 15.22 6.51 -4.48
C SER A 47 13.73 6.30 -4.25
N PRO A 48 12.91 6.25 -5.32
CA PRO A 48 11.49 5.90 -5.21
C PRO A 48 11.28 4.48 -4.65
N LYS A 49 12.29 3.58 -4.73
CA LYS A 49 12.30 2.28 -4.03
C LYS A 49 12.00 2.43 -2.54
N THR A 50 12.54 3.47 -1.91
CA THR A 50 12.35 3.74 -0.48
C THR A 50 10.87 3.92 -0.12
N ILE A 51 10.09 4.58 -1.01
CA ILE A 51 8.66 4.82 -0.79
C ILE A 51 7.89 3.50 -0.91
N ALA A 52 8.25 2.67 -1.89
CA ALA A 52 7.62 1.37 -2.09
C ALA A 52 7.91 0.40 -0.93
N TYR A 53 9.15 0.35 -0.43
CA TYR A 53 9.49 -0.44 0.77
C TYR A 53 8.79 0.08 2.03
N ARG A 54 8.61 1.40 2.19
CA ARG A 54 7.79 1.97 3.27
C ARG A 54 6.33 1.53 3.19
N ALA A 55 5.74 1.55 1.99
CA ALA A 55 4.39 1.07 1.79
C ALA A 55 4.27 -0.42 2.13
N LEU A 56 5.21 -1.26 1.66
CA LEU A 56 5.24 -2.69 1.96
C LEU A 56 5.33 -2.96 3.47
N GLY A 57 6.26 -2.31 4.18
CA GLY A 57 6.40 -2.48 5.63
C GLY A 57 5.16 -2.05 6.41
N PHE A 58 4.53 -0.94 6.00
CA PHE A 58 3.28 -0.50 6.62
C PHE A 58 2.13 -1.48 6.37
N LEU A 59 2.00 -2.01 5.16
CA LEU A 59 0.98 -3.01 4.83
C LEU A 59 1.22 -4.34 5.58
N GLN A 60 2.48 -4.75 5.76
CA GLN A 60 2.82 -5.93 6.58
C GLN A 60 2.39 -5.75 8.03
N TYR A 61 2.61 -4.56 8.61
CA TYR A 61 2.12 -4.22 9.95
C TYR A 61 0.58 -4.20 10.00
N TRP A 62 -0.05 -3.51 9.05
CA TRP A 62 -1.52 -3.36 9.04
C TRP A 62 -2.23 -4.71 8.84
N LYS A 63 -1.65 -5.64 8.08
CA LYS A 63 -2.18 -7.01 7.94
C LYS A 63 -2.43 -7.66 9.30
N GLN A 64 -1.51 -7.50 10.25
CA GLN A 64 -1.60 -8.13 11.57
C GLN A 64 -2.80 -7.63 12.39
N LEU A 65 -3.37 -6.47 12.03
CA LEU A 65 -4.55 -5.90 12.67
C LEU A 65 -5.88 -6.46 12.12
N GLY A 66 -5.83 -7.21 11.00
CA GLY A 66 -7.00 -7.84 10.36
C GLY A 66 -7.36 -9.21 10.94
N ARG A 67 -8.51 -9.77 10.54
CA ARG A 67 -8.94 -11.13 10.94
C ARG A 67 -8.12 -12.21 10.24
N SER A 68 -7.98 -13.39 10.84
CA SER A 68 -7.12 -14.48 10.33
C SER A 68 -7.38 -14.87 8.87
N GLU A 69 -8.64 -14.89 8.42
CA GLU A 69 -8.99 -15.18 7.02
C GLU A 69 -8.50 -14.09 6.04
N GLU A 70 -8.60 -12.82 6.45
CA GLU A 70 -8.14 -11.67 5.65
C GLU A 70 -6.60 -11.62 5.63
N GLN A 71 -5.94 -12.06 6.71
CA GLN A 71 -4.49 -12.14 6.80
C GLN A 71 -3.90 -13.09 5.75
N LEU A 72 -4.53 -14.24 5.47
CA LEU A 72 -4.01 -15.20 4.50
C LEU A 72 -3.96 -14.58 3.09
N LYS A 73 -5.08 -13.98 2.65
CA LYS A 73 -5.18 -13.31 1.34
C LYS A 73 -4.20 -12.13 1.24
N MET A 74 -4.09 -11.33 2.30
CA MET A 74 -3.13 -10.21 2.33
C MET A 74 -1.68 -10.68 2.35
N THR A 75 -1.36 -11.82 2.96
CA THR A 75 0.00 -12.38 2.96
C THR A 75 0.44 -12.69 1.54
N TRP A 76 -0.39 -13.41 0.78
CA TRP A 76 -0.10 -13.73 -0.62
C TRP A 76 0.10 -12.46 -1.47
N VAL A 77 -0.76 -11.45 -1.29
CA VAL A 77 -0.62 -10.16 -1.99
C VAL A 77 0.70 -9.47 -1.65
N LEU A 78 1.11 -9.46 -0.39
CA LEU A 78 2.33 -8.81 0.06
C LEU A 78 3.59 -9.52 -0.43
N GLU A 79 3.56 -10.85 -0.50
CA GLU A 79 4.65 -11.64 -1.09
C GLU A 79 4.85 -11.30 -2.57
N LYS A 80 3.76 -11.21 -3.35
CA LYS A 80 3.83 -10.81 -4.76
C LYS A 80 4.35 -9.38 -4.94
N LEU A 81 3.94 -8.45 -4.07
CA LEU A 81 4.48 -7.09 -4.07
C LEU A 81 5.98 -7.07 -3.74
N GLN A 82 6.41 -7.88 -2.77
CA GLN A 82 7.81 -8.00 -2.39
C GLN A 82 8.66 -8.58 -3.52
N GLU A 83 8.22 -9.67 -4.16
CA GLU A 83 8.88 -10.25 -5.34
C GLU A 83 9.06 -9.20 -6.45
N GLY A 84 8.00 -8.45 -6.77
CA GLY A 84 8.04 -7.38 -7.77
C GLY A 84 9.01 -6.25 -7.41
N LEU A 85 9.11 -5.90 -6.12
CA LEU A 85 10.07 -4.92 -5.63
C LEU A 85 11.52 -5.40 -5.70
N MET A 86 11.76 -6.69 -5.50
CA MET A 86 13.09 -7.28 -5.56
C MET A 86 13.59 -7.42 -7.00
N ALA A 87 12.68 -7.57 -7.97
CA ALA A 87 12.99 -7.64 -9.39
C ALA A 87 13.20 -6.26 -10.07
N TRP A 88 12.80 -5.18 -9.39
CA TRP A 88 12.96 -3.79 -9.83
C TRP A 88 14.28 -3.20 -9.35
#